data_AF-A0A351CX71-F1
#
_entry.id   AF-A0A351CX71-F1
#
_cell.length_a   1.000
_cell.length_b   1.000
_cell.length_c   1.000
_cell.angle_alpha   90.00
_cell.angle_beta   90.00
_cell.angle_gamma   90.00
#
_symmetry.space_group_name_H-M   'P 1'
#
loop_
_entity.id
_entity.type
_entity.pdbx_description
1 polymer ?
#
loop_
_entity_poly.entity_id
_entity_poly.type
_entity_poly.pdbx_seq_one_letter_code
_entity_poly.pdbx_strand_id
1 'polypeptide(L)'
;MLATVRSIVSEAPSEQELDSLLSDWSAQDHLTDLTQNTGIARVTLPSLLAIHPDKFDRDSAYESLATLWGVRLSLDESQIEICDAVRAVELECLPGRGDWSSIERFNRPGVLVLSVGAKSIRLVLQSIEDDVVTVRLSGTSYEMERSEIDQYWNGQYMVFWKPPPVDSEQLVPGKRGAAVIWLRQRLDLALRELGSDGLGDINNPEYNQALFNGVRAFQRGIGLESDGIAGRDTLMVLSTYLEKDAVPSL
;
A
#
# COMPACT_ATOMS: atom_id res chain seq x y z
N MET A 1 -64.71 7.90 17.43
CA MET A 1 -63.25 7.78 17.14
C MET A 1 -63.15 7.23 15.73
N LEU A 2 -62.38 7.90 14.85
CA LEU A 2 -62.21 7.73 13.38
C LEU A 2 -62.92 8.80 12.52
N ALA A 3 -62.13 9.71 11.95
CA ALA A 3 -62.39 10.44 10.72
C ALA A 3 -61.02 10.73 10.06
N THR A 4 -60.63 9.98 9.03
CA THR A 4 -60.76 10.28 7.59
C THR A 4 -59.60 11.10 7.03
N VAL A 5 -58.74 10.43 6.27
CA VAL A 5 -57.68 10.99 5.42
C VAL A 5 -58.31 11.72 4.23
N ARG A 6 -57.86 12.95 3.93
CA ARG A 6 -58.18 13.67 2.69
C ARG A 6 -56.91 13.88 1.85
N SER A 7 -57.00 13.45 0.60
CA SER A 7 -56.05 13.62 -0.49
C SER A 7 -55.81 15.09 -0.82
N ILE A 8 -54.56 15.48 -1.04
CA ILE A 8 -54.18 16.76 -1.68
C ILE A 8 -53.65 16.42 -3.07
N VAL A 9 -54.39 16.83 -4.09
CA VAL A 9 -53.91 16.91 -5.48
C VAL A 9 -53.25 18.27 -5.62
N SER A 10 -51.98 18.30 -6.03
CA SER A 10 -51.24 19.53 -6.34
C SER A 10 -51.49 19.91 -7.80
N GLU A 11 -52.12 21.06 -8.05
CA GLU A 11 -52.17 21.68 -9.37
C GLU A 11 -50.78 22.22 -9.76
N ALA A 12 -50.52 22.28 -11.07
CA ALA A 12 -49.29 22.83 -11.62
C ALA A 12 -49.31 24.37 -11.57
N PRO A 13 -48.17 25.03 -11.29
CA PRO A 13 -48.11 26.48 -11.11
C PRO A 13 -48.30 27.24 -12.42
N SER A 14 -48.79 28.47 -12.31
CA SER A 14 -49.07 29.36 -13.44
C SER A 14 -47.81 30.00 -14.04
N GLU A 15 -47.89 30.46 -15.29
CA GLU A 15 -46.77 31.09 -16.01
C GLU A 15 -46.20 32.32 -15.29
N GLN A 16 -47.02 33.06 -14.54
CA GLN A 16 -46.57 34.20 -13.72
C GLN A 16 -45.82 33.78 -12.44
N GLU A 17 -46.14 32.61 -11.86
CA GLU A 17 -45.37 32.05 -10.76
C GLU A 17 -44.02 31.52 -11.24
N LEU A 18 -43.96 30.97 -12.47
CA LEU A 18 -42.71 30.56 -13.09
C LEU A 18 -41.80 31.75 -13.40
N ASP A 19 -42.33 32.87 -13.90
CA ASP A 19 -41.54 34.09 -14.17
C ASP A 19 -41.04 34.76 -12.88
N SER A 20 -41.81 34.68 -11.79
CA SER A 20 -41.38 35.13 -10.46
C SER A 20 -40.24 34.25 -9.91
N LEU A 21 -40.27 32.94 -10.15
CA LEU A 21 -39.22 32.02 -9.70
C LEU A 21 -37.93 32.12 -10.54
N LEU A 22 -38.05 32.54 -11.80
CA LEU A 22 -36.92 32.75 -12.70
C LEU A 22 -36.25 34.12 -12.52
N SER A 23 -36.95 35.11 -11.96
CA SER A 23 -36.41 36.47 -11.73
C SER A 23 -35.61 36.62 -10.43
N ASP A 24 -35.80 35.72 -9.46
CA ASP A 24 -34.95 35.60 -8.26
C ASP A 24 -33.70 34.71 -8.49
N TRP A 25 -33.56 34.11 -9.67
CA TRP A 25 -32.47 33.20 -9.99
C TRP A 25 -31.22 33.95 -10.44
N SER A 26 -30.47 34.50 -9.48
CA SER A 26 -29.10 34.96 -9.73
C SER A 26 -28.17 33.74 -9.86
N ALA A 27 -27.41 33.66 -10.95
CA ALA A 27 -26.49 32.55 -11.24
C ALA A 27 -25.26 32.46 -10.29
N GLN A 28 -25.35 33.05 -9.10
CA GLN A 28 -24.29 33.09 -8.10
C GLN A 28 -24.65 32.39 -6.75
N ASP A 29 -25.91 32.08 -6.47
CA ASP A 29 -26.33 31.60 -5.13
C ASP A 29 -26.51 30.08 -4.96
N HIS A 30 -26.22 29.27 -5.99
CA HIS A 30 -26.23 27.79 -5.87
C HIS A 30 -24.88 27.11 -6.18
N LEU A 31 -23.77 27.86 -6.19
CA LEU A 31 -22.42 27.30 -6.26
C LEU A 31 -21.75 27.07 -4.89
N THR A 32 -22.52 27.16 -3.80
CA THR A 32 -22.02 26.94 -2.42
C THR A 32 -22.42 25.60 -1.81
N ASP A 33 -23.08 24.70 -2.56
CA ASP A 33 -23.44 23.36 -2.08
C ASP A 33 -22.83 22.21 -2.90
N LEU A 34 -21.69 22.47 -3.56
CA LEU A 34 -20.83 21.42 -4.13
C LEU A 34 -19.39 21.47 -3.61
N THR A 35 -19.12 22.29 -2.58
CA THR A 35 -17.77 22.48 -2.01
C THR A 35 -17.68 22.17 -0.52
N GLN A 36 -18.69 21.52 0.07
CA GLN A 36 -18.65 21.03 1.46
C GLN A 36 -18.49 19.51 1.59
N ASN A 37 -18.12 18.81 0.52
CA ASN A 37 -17.65 17.43 0.62
C ASN A 37 -16.38 17.26 -0.21
N THR A 38 -15.24 17.71 0.32
CA THR A 38 -13.90 17.36 -0.17
C THR A 38 -13.60 15.90 0.15
N GLY A 39 -14.47 14.98 -0.26
CA GLY A 39 -14.19 13.56 -0.35
C GLY A 39 -13.87 13.28 -1.80
N ILE A 40 -12.64 12.84 -2.08
CA ILE A 40 -12.29 12.28 -3.39
C ILE A 40 -13.38 11.24 -3.73
N ALA A 41 -14.00 11.36 -4.91
CA ALA A 41 -15.07 10.45 -5.30
C ALA A 41 -14.52 9.01 -5.30
N ARG A 42 -14.91 8.22 -4.29
CA ARG A 42 -14.50 6.82 -4.15
C ARG A 42 -15.09 6.02 -5.31
N VAL A 43 -14.24 5.26 -5.99
CA VAL A 43 -14.66 4.37 -7.09
C VAL A 43 -14.90 2.96 -6.55
N THR A 44 -15.66 2.15 -7.27
CA THR A 44 -15.82 0.72 -6.94
C THR A 44 -14.98 -0.14 -7.88
N LEU A 45 -14.55 -1.31 -7.42
CA LEU A 45 -13.77 -2.23 -8.26
C LEU A 45 -14.52 -2.64 -9.53
N PRO A 46 -15.83 -2.98 -9.50
CA PRO A 46 -16.60 -3.27 -10.71
C PRO A 46 -16.63 -2.11 -11.71
N SER A 47 -16.72 -0.86 -11.23
CA SER A 47 -16.71 0.32 -12.10
C SER A 47 -15.34 0.49 -12.77
N LEU A 48 -14.25 0.32 -12.01
CA LEU A 48 -12.90 0.42 -12.56
C LEU A 48 -12.60 -0.68 -13.58
N LEU A 49 -13.07 -1.91 -13.33
CA LEU A 49 -13.00 -3.03 -14.26
C LEU A 49 -13.78 -2.77 -15.55
N ALA A 50 -14.95 -2.13 -15.47
CA ALA A 50 -15.77 -1.80 -16.64
C ALA A 50 -15.09 -0.74 -17.53
N ILE A 51 -14.38 0.22 -16.93
CA ILE A 51 -13.69 1.30 -17.65
C ILE A 51 -12.35 0.83 -18.24
N HIS A 52 -11.62 -0.03 -17.53
CA HIS A 52 -10.26 -0.45 -17.87
C HIS A 52 -10.07 -1.99 -17.86
N PRO A 53 -10.85 -2.76 -18.62
CA PRO A 53 -10.85 -4.23 -18.53
C PRO A 53 -9.49 -4.88 -18.79
N ASP A 54 -8.65 -4.27 -19.62
CA ASP A 54 -7.36 -4.80 -20.05
C ASP A 54 -6.18 -4.35 -19.17
N LYS A 55 -6.43 -3.63 -18.06
CA LYS A 55 -5.35 -3.08 -17.22
C LYS A 55 -5.10 -3.84 -15.92
N PHE A 56 -5.85 -4.91 -15.68
CA PHE A 56 -5.72 -5.76 -14.50
C PHE A 56 -4.99 -7.08 -14.79
N ASP A 57 -4.33 -7.17 -15.95
CA ASP A 57 -3.49 -8.31 -16.28
C ASP A 57 -2.23 -8.33 -15.41
N ARG A 58 -1.47 -9.41 -15.56
CA ARG A 58 -0.26 -9.66 -14.79
C ARG A 58 0.80 -8.60 -14.99
N ASP A 59 1.09 -8.26 -16.23
CA ASP A 59 2.27 -7.47 -16.55
C ASP A 59 2.00 -6.00 -16.28
N SER A 60 0.81 -5.50 -16.66
CA SER A 60 0.37 -4.13 -16.30
C SER A 60 0.45 -3.85 -14.80
N ALA A 61 0.09 -4.81 -13.95
CA ALA A 61 0.12 -4.63 -12.50
C ALA A 61 1.57 -4.53 -11.96
N TYR A 62 2.48 -5.40 -12.41
CA TYR A 62 3.88 -5.36 -11.93
C TYR A 62 4.67 -4.21 -12.52
N GLU A 63 4.41 -3.80 -13.76
CA GLU A 63 4.96 -2.58 -14.33
C GLU A 63 4.48 -1.35 -13.54
N SER A 64 3.18 -1.29 -13.21
CA SER A 64 2.62 -0.22 -12.38
C SER A 64 3.24 -0.20 -10.97
N LEU A 65 3.40 -1.35 -10.31
CA LEU A 65 4.08 -1.45 -9.02
C LEU A 65 5.54 -0.98 -9.12
N ALA A 66 6.27 -1.37 -10.16
CA ALA A 66 7.66 -0.95 -10.38
C ALA A 66 7.81 0.58 -10.47
N THR A 67 6.82 1.27 -11.05
CA THR A 67 6.85 2.75 -11.11
C THR A 67 6.83 3.41 -9.73
N LEU A 68 6.19 2.79 -8.74
CA LEU A 68 6.23 3.29 -7.36
C LEU A 68 7.65 3.22 -6.79
N TRP A 69 8.43 2.21 -7.19
CA TRP A 69 9.84 2.04 -6.83
C TRP A 69 10.80 2.91 -7.65
N GLY A 70 10.28 3.80 -8.52
CA GLY A 70 11.11 4.66 -9.36
C GLY A 70 11.85 3.93 -10.49
N VAL A 71 11.52 2.67 -10.74
CA VAL A 71 12.11 1.85 -11.81
C VAL A 71 11.07 1.51 -12.87
N ARG A 72 11.53 1.03 -14.03
CA ARG A 72 10.66 0.51 -15.09
C ARG A 72 10.97 -0.95 -15.33
N LEU A 73 9.92 -1.75 -15.48
CA LEU A 73 10.01 -3.10 -16.02
C LEU A 73 9.51 -3.04 -17.48
N SER A 74 10.15 -3.82 -18.35
CA SER A 74 9.67 -4.09 -19.71
C SER A 74 9.32 -5.56 -19.77
N LEU A 75 8.04 -5.87 -19.62
CA LEU A 75 7.52 -7.25 -19.65
C LEU A 75 6.90 -7.60 -21.02
N ASP A 76 6.91 -6.65 -21.97
CA ASP A 76 6.37 -6.76 -23.33
C ASP A 76 7.24 -7.63 -24.27
N GLU A 77 8.50 -7.84 -23.91
CA GLU A 77 9.43 -8.71 -24.63
C GLU A 77 9.67 -10.02 -23.87
N SER A 78 9.05 -11.11 -24.35
CA SER A 78 9.30 -12.52 -23.98
C SER A 78 8.69 -13.04 -22.67
N GLN A 79 8.67 -14.37 -22.53
CA GLN A 79 8.22 -15.14 -21.36
C GLN A 79 9.12 -14.94 -20.13
N ILE A 80 9.54 -13.71 -19.86
CA ILE A 80 10.34 -13.38 -18.70
C ILE A 80 9.50 -13.58 -17.44
N GLU A 81 10.03 -14.34 -16.50
CA GLU A 81 9.45 -14.46 -15.17
C GLU A 81 9.59 -13.11 -14.45
N ILE A 82 8.49 -12.61 -13.89
CA ILE A 82 8.43 -11.28 -13.23
C ILE A 82 9.58 -11.08 -12.24
N CYS A 83 9.87 -12.10 -11.45
CA CYS A 83 10.87 -12.00 -10.40
C CYS A 83 12.30 -11.99 -10.92
N ASP A 84 12.53 -12.42 -12.15
CA ASP A 84 13.81 -12.23 -12.84
C ASP A 84 13.94 -10.79 -13.36
N ALA A 85 12.87 -10.22 -13.92
CA ALA A 85 12.85 -8.81 -14.32
C ALA A 85 13.05 -7.88 -13.11
N VAL A 86 12.38 -8.15 -12.00
CA VAL A 86 12.48 -7.40 -10.75
C VAL A 86 13.90 -7.48 -10.17
N ARG A 87 14.55 -8.65 -10.24
CA ARG A 87 15.94 -8.82 -9.81
C ARG A 87 16.93 -8.05 -10.68
N ALA A 88 16.67 -7.93 -11.99
CA ALA A 88 17.50 -7.16 -12.90
C ALA A 88 17.53 -5.66 -12.57
N VAL A 89 16.54 -5.15 -11.82
CA VAL A 89 16.48 -3.76 -11.34
C VAL A 89 16.77 -3.65 -9.83
N GLU A 90 17.53 -4.60 -9.27
CA GLU A 90 18.00 -4.63 -7.87
C GLU A 90 16.87 -4.66 -6.82
N LEU A 91 15.70 -5.17 -7.21
CA LEU A 91 14.58 -5.46 -6.30
C LEU A 91 14.40 -6.98 -6.19
N GLU A 92 13.62 -7.41 -5.22
CA GLU A 92 13.21 -8.80 -5.09
C GLU A 92 11.70 -8.92 -4.93
N CYS A 93 11.14 -9.98 -5.52
CA CYS A 93 9.76 -10.37 -5.24
C CYS A 93 9.66 -11.02 -3.86
N LEU A 94 8.65 -10.62 -3.09
CA LEU A 94 8.21 -11.34 -1.92
C LEU A 94 6.74 -11.76 -2.08
N PRO A 95 6.48 -13.03 -2.47
CA PRO A 95 5.12 -13.56 -2.49
C PRO A 95 4.63 -13.80 -1.06
N GLY A 96 3.35 -13.57 -0.84
CA GLY A 96 2.70 -13.81 0.45
C GLY A 96 1.27 -14.30 0.30
N ARG A 97 0.73 -14.80 1.40
CA ARG A 97 -0.68 -15.17 1.54
C ARG A 97 -1.17 -14.80 2.93
N GLY A 98 -2.30 -14.12 3.03
CA GLY A 98 -2.88 -13.71 4.30
C GLY A 98 -4.02 -12.72 4.13
N ASP A 99 -4.24 -11.92 5.17
CA ASP A 99 -5.22 -10.84 5.25
C ASP A 99 -4.53 -9.46 5.21
N TRP A 100 -5.28 -8.38 5.46
CA TRP A 100 -4.72 -7.02 5.46
C TRP A 100 -3.57 -6.83 6.44
N SER A 101 -3.67 -7.45 7.62
CA SER A 101 -2.60 -7.38 8.62
C SER A 101 -1.28 -7.96 8.09
N SER A 102 -1.37 -8.93 7.19
CA SER A 102 -0.21 -9.59 6.58
C SER A 102 0.53 -8.70 5.58
N ILE A 103 -0.19 -7.85 4.83
CA ILE A 103 0.43 -6.90 3.90
C ILE A 103 0.86 -5.61 4.61
N GLU A 104 0.07 -5.12 5.57
CA GLU A 104 0.38 -3.98 6.44
C GLU A 104 1.68 -4.20 7.22
N ARG A 105 1.97 -5.44 7.64
CA ARG A 105 3.20 -5.80 8.37
C ARG A 105 4.48 -5.38 7.64
N PHE A 106 4.50 -5.47 6.32
CA PHE A 106 5.67 -5.07 5.53
C PHE A 106 5.67 -3.57 5.21
N ASN A 107 4.51 -2.93 5.34
CA ASN A 107 4.29 -1.53 5.02
C ASN A 107 4.87 -1.18 3.63
N ARG A 108 4.46 -1.96 2.61
CA ARG A 108 4.90 -1.81 1.22
C ARG A 108 3.71 -1.92 0.26
N PRO A 109 3.70 -1.10 -0.81
CA PRO A 109 2.83 -1.33 -1.95
C PRO A 109 3.03 -2.73 -2.51
N GLY A 110 1.95 -3.32 -3.01
CA GLY A 110 1.96 -4.68 -3.50
C GLY A 110 0.88 -4.93 -4.53
N VAL A 111 1.04 -6.01 -5.27
CA VAL A 111 0.01 -6.54 -6.16
C VAL A 111 -0.85 -7.51 -5.39
N LEU A 112 -2.14 -7.22 -5.27
CA LEU A 112 -3.16 -8.13 -4.78
C LEU A 112 -3.64 -9.02 -5.93
N VAL A 113 -3.99 -10.27 -5.63
CA VAL A 113 -4.61 -11.20 -6.59
C VAL A 113 -6.09 -11.37 -6.27
N LEU A 114 -6.96 -10.90 -7.16
CA LEU A 114 -8.40 -10.87 -6.95
C LEU A 114 -9.07 -11.91 -7.87
N SER A 115 -10.18 -12.47 -7.40
CA SER A 115 -10.99 -13.46 -8.10
C SER A 115 -12.33 -12.84 -8.45
N VAL A 116 -12.57 -12.62 -9.74
CA VAL A 116 -13.81 -12.02 -10.26
C VAL A 116 -14.47 -13.03 -11.20
N GLY A 117 -15.47 -13.75 -10.68
CA GLY A 117 -16.04 -14.90 -11.37
C GLY A 117 -14.99 -16.00 -11.58
N ALA A 118 -14.77 -16.41 -12.84
CA ALA A 118 -13.75 -17.39 -13.21
C ALA A 118 -12.37 -16.77 -13.53
N LYS A 119 -12.24 -15.44 -13.48
CA LYS A 119 -11.01 -14.74 -13.85
C LYS A 119 -10.20 -14.36 -12.61
N SER A 120 -8.88 -14.51 -12.70
CA SER A 120 -7.94 -13.94 -11.75
C SER A 120 -7.37 -12.65 -12.32
N ILE A 121 -7.51 -11.56 -11.57
CA ILE A 121 -7.04 -10.23 -11.93
C ILE A 121 -6.03 -9.73 -10.89
N ARG A 122 -5.28 -8.69 -11.23
CA ARG A 122 -4.30 -8.07 -10.32
C ARG A 122 -4.56 -6.59 -10.16
N LEU A 123 -4.36 -6.11 -8.94
CA LEU A 123 -4.54 -4.72 -8.57
C LEU A 123 -3.37 -4.27 -7.71
N VAL A 124 -2.77 -3.13 -8.02
CA VAL A 124 -1.71 -2.55 -7.19
C VAL A 124 -2.38 -1.83 -6.03
N LEU A 125 -2.10 -2.28 -4.81
CA LEU A 125 -2.33 -1.55 -3.58
C LEU A 125 -1.18 -0.57 -3.39
N GLN A 126 -1.49 0.72 -3.32
CA GLN A 126 -0.52 1.80 -3.16
C GLN A 126 -0.45 2.29 -1.72
N SER A 127 -1.59 2.54 -1.06
CA SER A 127 -1.64 2.97 0.34
C SER A 127 -2.90 2.49 1.03
N ILE A 128 -2.86 2.50 2.35
CA ILE A 128 -3.98 2.16 3.24
C ILE A 128 -4.14 3.28 4.28
N GLU A 129 -5.30 3.90 4.31
CA GLU A 129 -5.68 4.93 5.30
C GLU A 129 -7.02 4.55 5.93
N ASP A 130 -7.00 4.04 7.16
CA ASP A 130 -8.17 3.48 7.85
C ASP A 130 -8.91 2.46 6.98
N ASP A 131 -10.18 2.71 6.64
CA ASP A 131 -11.01 1.85 5.80
C ASP A 131 -10.89 2.18 4.30
N VAL A 132 -10.05 3.12 3.92
CA VAL A 132 -9.82 3.54 2.53
C VAL A 132 -8.51 3.00 2.03
N VAL A 133 -8.50 2.51 0.80
CA VAL A 133 -7.29 2.07 0.11
C VAL A 133 -7.11 2.87 -1.16
N THR A 134 -5.87 3.29 -1.41
CA THR A 134 -5.47 3.82 -2.71
C THR A 134 -4.94 2.68 -3.55
N VAL A 135 -5.53 2.48 -4.72
CA VAL A 135 -5.09 1.50 -5.71
C VAL A 135 -4.55 2.20 -6.96
N ARG A 136 -3.64 1.54 -7.67
CA ARG A 136 -3.00 2.10 -8.86
C ARG A 136 -3.25 1.24 -10.09
N LEU A 137 -3.68 1.88 -11.18
CA LEU A 137 -3.92 1.24 -12.46
C LEU A 137 -3.29 2.08 -13.58
N SER A 138 -2.35 1.49 -14.32
CA SER A 138 -1.63 2.19 -15.42
C SER A 138 -1.04 3.56 -15.04
N GLY A 139 -0.57 3.70 -13.80
CA GLY A 139 -0.01 4.97 -13.30
C GLY A 139 -1.01 5.97 -12.72
N THR A 140 -2.31 5.69 -12.78
CA THR A 140 -3.36 6.51 -12.14
C THR A 140 -3.76 5.90 -10.81
N SER A 141 -3.91 6.73 -9.77
CA SER A 141 -4.36 6.32 -8.44
C SER A 141 -5.87 6.54 -8.28
N TYR A 142 -6.52 5.63 -7.58
CA TYR A 142 -7.95 5.66 -7.30
C TYR A 142 -8.19 5.27 -5.84
N GLU A 143 -9.12 5.94 -5.17
CA GLU A 143 -9.52 5.60 -3.81
C GLU A 143 -10.79 4.74 -3.82
N MET A 144 -10.84 3.72 -2.97
CA MET A 144 -12.02 2.88 -2.74
C MET A 144 -12.05 2.37 -1.30
N GLU A 145 -13.22 1.92 -0.86
CA GLU A 145 -13.35 1.24 0.44
C GLU A 145 -12.54 -0.06 0.42
N ARG A 146 -11.87 -0.40 1.52
CA ARG A 146 -11.18 -1.68 1.70
C ARG A 146 -12.13 -2.87 1.45
N SER A 147 -13.38 -2.73 1.91
CA SER A 147 -14.44 -3.73 1.73
C SER A 147 -14.80 -4.01 0.26
N GLU A 148 -14.55 -3.07 -0.66
CA GLU A 148 -14.74 -3.30 -2.10
C GLU A 148 -13.77 -4.34 -2.65
N ILE A 149 -12.57 -4.45 -2.05
CA ILE A 149 -11.53 -5.41 -2.43
C ILE A 149 -11.72 -6.75 -1.70
N ASP A 150 -12.14 -6.72 -0.43
CA ASP A 150 -12.29 -7.91 0.44
C ASP A 150 -13.10 -9.03 -0.21
N GLN A 151 -14.19 -8.66 -0.86
CA GLN A 151 -15.10 -9.61 -1.50
C GLN A 151 -14.48 -10.35 -2.69
N TYR A 152 -13.36 -9.86 -3.24
CA TYR A 152 -12.68 -10.46 -4.40
C TYR A 152 -11.27 -10.95 -4.07
N TRP A 153 -10.61 -10.42 -3.04
CA TRP A 153 -9.23 -10.78 -2.74
C TRP A 153 -9.14 -12.23 -2.24
N ASN A 154 -8.28 -13.03 -2.87
CA ASN A 154 -8.10 -14.44 -2.48
C ASN A 154 -6.99 -14.65 -1.44
N GLY A 155 -6.53 -13.55 -0.82
CA GLY A 155 -5.46 -13.51 0.16
C GLY A 155 -4.05 -13.59 -0.43
N GLN A 156 -3.86 -13.85 -1.73
CA GLN A 156 -2.54 -13.85 -2.34
C GLN A 156 -2.10 -12.43 -2.69
N TYR A 157 -0.82 -12.15 -2.44
CA TYR A 157 -0.21 -10.88 -2.79
C TYR A 157 1.27 -11.06 -3.13
N MET A 158 1.84 -10.04 -3.76
CA MET A 158 3.27 -9.92 -3.98
C MET A 158 3.71 -8.48 -3.71
N VAL A 159 4.68 -8.30 -2.83
CA VAL A 159 5.36 -7.02 -2.63
C VAL A 159 6.73 -7.06 -3.29
N PHE A 160 7.24 -5.90 -3.68
CA PHE A 160 8.66 -5.76 -3.97
C PHE A 160 9.38 -5.29 -2.72
N TRP A 161 10.67 -5.59 -2.64
CA TRP A 161 11.54 -5.04 -1.62
C TRP A 161 12.96 -4.88 -2.17
N LYS A 162 13.70 -3.91 -1.63
CA LYS A 162 15.11 -3.73 -1.95
C LYS A 162 15.96 -4.46 -0.91
N PRO A 163 16.67 -5.53 -1.27
CA PRO A 163 17.55 -6.21 -0.33
C PRO A 163 18.72 -5.30 0.08
N PRO A 164 19.35 -5.55 1.24
CA PRO A 164 20.59 -4.88 1.60
C PRO A 164 21.64 -5.08 0.50
N PRO A 165 22.55 -4.11 0.28
CA PRO A 165 23.61 -4.19 -0.74
C PRO A 165 24.73 -5.18 -0.38
N VAL A 166 24.43 -6.13 0.50
CA VAL A 166 25.33 -7.12 1.10
C VAL A 166 24.60 -8.44 1.14
N ASP A 167 25.31 -9.54 0.85
CA ASP A 167 24.73 -10.87 0.95
C ASP A 167 24.31 -11.16 2.40
N SER A 168 22.99 -11.19 2.62
CA SER A 168 22.39 -11.11 3.95
C SER A 168 21.03 -11.79 4.03
N GLU A 169 20.89 -12.98 3.45
CA GLU A 169 19.64 -13.76 3.55
C GLU A 169 19.20 -13.94 5.02
N GLN A 170 20.17 -14.13 5.92
CA GLN A 170 19.92 -14.20 7.36
C GLN A 170 21.20 -13.83 8.14
N LEU A 171 21.09 -12.96 9.14
CA LEU A 171 22.20 -12.61 10.04
C LEU A 171 21.88 -13.09 11.47
N VAL A 172 22.72 -14.00 11.96
CA VAL A 172 22.57 -14.72 13.24
C VAL A 172 23.87 -14.68 14.05
N PRO A 173 23.83 -14.95 15.37
CA PRO A 173 25.03 -15.07 16.20
C PRO A 173 26.13 -15.93 15.56
N GLY A 174 27.37 -15.45 15.63
CA GLY A 174 28.53 -16.12 15.04
C GLY A 174 28.81 -15.75 13.57
N LYS A 175 27.86 -15.15 12.83
CA LYS A 175 28.16 -14.61 11.50
C LYS A 175 29.14 -13.43 11.60
N ARG A 176 29.91 -13.25 10.52
CA ARG A 176 30.93 -12.18 10.42
C ARG A 176 30.94 -11.55 9.03
N GLY A 177 31.37 -10.29 8.94
CA GLY A 177 31.72 -9.62 7.68
C GLY A 177 30.92 -8.35 7.40
N ALA A 178 30.98 -7.89 6.14
CA ALA A 178 30.39 -6.63 5.71
C ALA A 178 28.87 -6.54 5.98
N ALA A 179 28.15 -7.66 5.85
CA ALA A 179 26.72 -7.70 6.13
C ALA A 179 26.39 -7.41 7.61
N VAL A 180 27.24 -7.86 8.53
CA VAL A 180 27.08 -7.58 9.96
C VAL A 180 27.36 -6.12 10.27
N ILE A 181 28.39 -5.53 9.63
CA ILE A 181 28.70 -4.10 9.76
C ILE A 181 27.52 -3.26 9.25
N TRP A 182 27.00 -3.60 8.07
CA TRP A 182 25.81 -2.94 7.50
C TRP A 182 24.63 -3.00 8.48
N LEU A 183 24.33 -4.18 9.03
CA LEU A 183 23.24 -4.35 9.97
C LEU A 183 23.44 -3.48 11.21
N ARG A 184 24.66 -3.46 11.78
CA ARG A 184 24.98 -2.64 12.96
C ARG A 184 24.75 -1.17 12.71
N GLN A 185 25.24 -0.66 11.58
CA GLN A 185 25.10 0.76 11.24
C GLN A 185 23.63 1.17 11.11
N ARG A 186 22.83 0.36 10.41
CA ARG A 186 21.38 0.62 10.25
C ARG A 186 20.65 0.47 11.58
N LEU A 187 20.93 -0.59 12.33
CA LEU A 187 20.27 -0.87 13.60
C LEU A 187 20.62 0.16 14.68
N ASP A 188 21.83 0.70 14.71
CA ASP A 188 22.22 1.79 15.61
C ASP A 188 21.36 3.03 15.37
N LEU A 189 21.16 3.42 14.10
CA LEU A 189 20.26 4.52 13.74
C LEU A 189 18.82 4.24 14.20
N ALA A 190 18.31 3.04 13.93
CA ALA A 190 16.94 2.69 14.28
C ALA A 190 16.70 2.68 15.79
N LEU A 191 17.65 2.14 16.56
CA LEU A 191 17.58 2.13 18.02
C LEU A 191 17.63 3.54 18.61
N ARG A 192 18.40 4.46 18.00
CA ARG A 192 18.43 5.88 18.41
C ARG A 192 17.09 6.58 18.17
N GLU A 193 16.44 6.33 17.04
CA GLU A 193 15.08 6.87 16.78
C GLU A 193 14.04 6.31 17.77
N LEU A 194 14.22 5.07 18.24
CA LEU A 194 13.43 4.48 19.31
C LEU A 194 13.80 4.97 20.73
N GLY A 195 14.73 5.92 20.85
CA GLY A 195 15.14 6.52 22.13
C GLY A 195 16.17 5.72 22.94
N SER A 196 16.86 4.76 22.32
CA SER A 196 17.98 4.01 22.93
C SER A 196 19.33 4.66 22.64
N ASP A 197 20.36 4.34 23.41
CA ASP A 197 21.75 4.84 23.22
C ASP A 197 22.46 4.29 21.94
N GLY A 198 21.80 3.40 21.18
CA GLY A 198 22.37 2.68 20.05
C GLY A 198 23.23 1.46 20.43
N LEU A 199 24.05 0.99 19.49
CA LEU A 199 24.94 -0.19 19.62
C LEU A 199 26.40 0.17 19.93
N GLY A 200 26.78 1.44 19.81
CA GLY A 200 28.13 1.94 20.08
C GLY A 200 29.16 1.50 19.03
N ASP A 201 29.61 0.24 19.09
CA ASP A 201 30.60 -0.34 18.16
C ASP A 201 29.94 -0.80 16.85
N ILE A 202 29.65 0.18 15.98
CA ILE A 202 28.93 -0.03 14.72
C ILE A 202 29.79 -0.65 13.61
N ASN A 203 31.11 -0.66 13.76
CA ASN A 203 32.04 -1.18 12.74
C ASN A 203 32.55 -2.60 13.07
N ASN A 204 32.06 -3.20 14.16
CA ASN A 204 32.42 -4.56 14.53
C ASN A 204 31.90 -5.57 13.50
N PRO A 205 32.77 -6.37 12.86
CA PRO A 205 32.33 -7.32 11.86
C PRO A 205 31.61 -8.53 12.44
N GLU A 206 31.50 -8.68 13.77
CA GLU A 206 30.95 -9.87 14.42
C GLU A 206 29.51 -9.70 14.88
N TYR A 207 28.69 -10.71 14.61
CA TYR A 207 27.37 -10.82 15.22
C TYR A 207 27.52 -11.33 16.66
N ASN A 208 27.88 -10.41 17.54
CA ASN A 208 28.12 -10.67 18.96
C ASN A 208 26.87 -10.44 19.82
N GLN A 209 26.98 -10.66 21.13
CA GLN A 209 25.88 -10.52 22.08
C GLN A 209 25.25 -9.12 22.08
N ALA A 210 26.05 -8.06 21.87
CA ALA A 210 25.54 -6.69 21.82
C ALA A 210 24.62 -6.49 20.61
N LEU A 211 25.02 -7.00 19.44
CA LEU A 211 24.18 -6.94 18.24
C LEU A 211 22.91 -7.78 18.40
N PHE A 212 23.03 -9.00 18.94
CA PHE A 212 21.86 -9.84 19.24
C PHE A 212 20.84 -9.11 20.13
N ASN A 213 21.31 -8.49 21.21
CA ASN A 213 20.45 -7.74 22.13
C ASN A 213 19.81 -6.52 21.44
N GLY A 214 20.56 -5.81 20.60
CA GLY A 214 20.04 -4.70 19.81
C GLY A 214 18.97 -5.13 18.82
N VAL A 215 19.15 -6.26 18.13
CA VAL A 215 18.15 -6.79 17.20
C VAL A 215 16.87 -7.13 17.96
N ARG A 216 16.99 -7.80 19.11
CA ARG A 216 15.85 -8.10 19.99
C ARG A 216 15.13 -6.84 20.46
N ALA A 217 15.88 -5.80 20.83
CA ALA A 217 15.32 -4.53 21.29
C ALA A 217 14.54 -3.84 20.17
N PHE A 218 15.12 -3.77 18.97
CA PHE A 218 14.44 -3.24 17.79
C PHE A 218 13.17 -4.04 17.48
N GLN A 219 13.29 -5.37 17.30
CA GLN A 219 12.15 -6.26 17.03
C GLN A 219 11.01 -6.05 18.02
N ARG A 220 11.31 -5.97 19.33
CA ARG A 220 10.30 -5.69 20.36
C ARG A 220 9.68 -4.30 20.19
N GLY A 221 10.50 -3.29 19.92
CA GLY A 221 10.05 -1.91 19.73
C GLY A 221 9.09 -1.72 18.55
N ILE A 222 9.20 -2.57 17.52
CA ILE A 222 8.34 -2.55 16.32
C ILE A 222 7.31 -3.70 16.27
N GLY A 223 7.16 -4.49 17.35
CA GLY A 223 6.17 -5.56 17.43
C GLY A 223 6.46 -6.84 16.63
N LEU A 224 7.72 -7.09 16.25
CA LEU A 224 8.17 -8.37 15.69
C LEU A 224 8.49 -9.40 16.78
N GLU A 225 8.59 -10.67 16.38
CA GLU A 225 9.17 -11.70 17.22
C GLU A 225 10.60 -11.30 17.62
N SER A 226 10.85 -11.22 18.93
CA SER A 226 12.11 -10.74 19.51
C SER A 226 13.10 -11.90 19.69
N ASP A 227 13.39 -12.61 18.60
CA ASP A 227 14.28 -13.79 18.56
C ASP A 227 15.78 -13.43 18.44
N GLY A 228 16.09 -12.17 18.09
CA GLY A 228 17.46 -11.71 17.89
C GLY A 228 18.08 -12.20 16.60
N ILE A 229 17.26 -12.60 15.62
CA ILE A 229 17.69 -13.01 14.29
C ILE A 229 17.32 -11.91 13.31
N ALA A 230 18.33 -11.38 12.62
CA ALA A 230 18.12 -10.46 11.51
C ALA A 230 17.89 -11.26 10.22
N GLY A 231 16.74 -11.94 10.15
CA GLY A 231 16.22 -12.54 8.92
C GLY A 231 15.49 -11.52 8.05
N ARG A 232 14.93 -11.99 6.94
CA ARG A 232 14.24 -11.16 5.94
C ARG A 232 13.23 -10.16 6.53
N ASP A 233 12.33 -10.62 7.40
CA ASP A 233 11.30 -9.74 7.98
C ASP A 233 11.94 -8.60 8.80
N THR A 234 12.92 -8.93 9.66
CA THR A 234 13.67 -7.94 10.44
C THR A 234 14.39 -6.94 9.53
N LEU A 235 15.07 -7.42 8.48
CA LEU A 235 15.81 -6.58 7.54
C LEU A 235 14.91 -5.66 6.73
N MET A 236 13.74 -6.17 6.30
CA MET A 236 12.76 -5.39 5.56
C MET A 236 12.16 -4.28 6.42
N VAL A 237 11.69 -4.61 7.63
CA VAL A 237 11.12 -3.59 8.51
C VAL A 237 12.19 -2.58 8.96
N LEU A 238 13.44 -3.01 9.14
CA LEU A 238 14.56 -2.10 9.40
C LEU A 238 14.78 -1.10 8.25
N SER A 239 14.74 -1.55 6.99
CA SER A 239 14.79 -0.65 5.83
C SER A 239 13.59 0.30 5.82
N THR A 240 12.37 -0.20 6.00
CA THR A 240 11.14 0.64 6.10
C THR A 240 11.30 1.75 7.13
N TYR A 241 11.76 1.38 8.30
CA TYR A 241 11.81 2.25 9.45
C TYR A 241 12.76 3.44 9.23
N LEU A 242 13.86 3.21 8.52
CA LEU A 242 14.92 4.20 8.25
C LEU A 242 14.72 4.98 6.95
N GLU A 243 14.03 4.41 5.96
CA GLU A 243 13.97 4.94 4.59
C GLU A 243 12.54 5.44 4.25
N LYS A 244 11.90 6.12 5.21
CA LYS A 244 10.50 6.60 5.17
C LYS A 244 10.14 7.38 3.90
N ASP A 245 11.10 8.12 3.32
CA ASP A 245 10.90 8.92 2.10
C ASP A 245 11.52 8.30 0.83
N ALA A 246 12.37 7.28 0.99
CA ALA A 246 13.16 6.68 -0.09
C ALA A 246 12.57 5.36 -0.60
N VAL A 247 11.62 4.77 0.13
CA VAL A 247 10.96 3.52 -0.22
C VAL A 247 9.45 3.69 -0.14
N PRO A 248 8.67 3.25 -1.15
CA PRO A 248 7.21 3.35 -1.09
C PRO A 248 6.66 2.59 0.11
N SER A 249 5.80 3.22 0.90
CA SER A 249 5.11 2.62 2.05
C SER A 249 3.59 2.69 1.86
N LEU A 250 2.86 1.83 2.60
CA LEU A 250 1.40 1.85 2.62
C LEU A 250 0.87 3.00 3.45
#